data_AF-A0A914RLS1-F1
#
_entry.id   AF-A0A914RLS1-F1
#
_cell.length_a   1.000
_cell.length_b   1.000
_cell.length_c   1.000
_cell.angle_alpha   90.00
_cell.angle_beta   90.00
_cell.angle_gamma   90.00
#
_symmetry.space_group_name_H-M   'P 1'
#
loop_
_entity.id
_entity.type
_entity.pdbx_description
1 polymer ?
#
loop_
_entity_poly.entity_id
_entity_poly.type
_entity_poly.pdbx_seq_one_letter_code
_entity_poly.pdbx_strand_id
1 'polypeptide(L)'
;LTVVPLSDFENRHNFSEAVHQSFTDFSLLSPGFFGRRLGLQGTVDPLRCMEAAVELTVQFLRRYSLGHEVDLTPTLERYQDFAFEGTNLDLDESSAIAT
;
A
#
# COMPACT_ATOMS: atom_id res chain seq x y z
N LEU A 1 -3.76 -15.89 14.32
CA LEU A 1 -4.50 -15.04 13.35
C LEU A 1 -5.11 -13.91 14.15
N THR A 2 -4.46 -12.76 14.20
CA THR A 2 -4.94 -11.60 14.94
C THR A 2 -6.05 -10.96 14.11
N VAL A 3 -7.24 -10.85 14.68
CA VAL A 3 -8.36 -10.14 14.06
C VAL A 3 -8.02 -8.65 14.09
N VAL A 4 -7.78 -8.07 12.92
CA VAL A 4 -7.57 -6.62 12.77
C VAL A 4 -8.94 -5.95 12.88
N PRO A 5 -9.19 -5.10 13.89
CA PRO A 5 -10.47 -4.46 14.08
C PRO A 5 -10.82 -3.53 12.89
N LEU A 6 -12.11 -3.42 12.58
CA LEU A 6 -12.63 -2.57 11.49
C LEU A 6 -12.22 -1.10 11.59
N SER A 7 -11.88 -0.60 12.78
CA SER A 7 -11.32 0.75 12.98
C SER A 7 -9.95 0.95 12.33
N ASP A 8 -9.20 -0.13 12.06
CA ASP A 8 -7.91 -0.04 11.36
C ASP A 8 -8.08 0.07 9.83
N PHE A 9 -9.31 -0.08 9.29
CA PHE A 9 -9.59 0.23 7.89
C PHE A 9 -9.45 1.73 7.58
N GLU A 10 -9.49 2.61 8.59
CA GLU A 10 -9.24 4.04 8.43
C GLU A 10 -7.79 4.34 8.01
N ASN A 11 -6.84 3.40 8.15
CA ASN A 11 -5.46 3.55 7.68
C ASN A 11 -5.17 2.80 6.36
N ARG A 12 -6.20 2.53 5.57
CA ARG A 12 -6.05 1.87 4.27
C ARG A 12 -5.45 2.85 3.25
N HIS A 13 -4.35 2.44 2.62
CA HIS A 13 -3.74 3.19 1.52
C HIS A 13 -3.67 2.31 0.28
N ASN A 14 -4.00 2.88 -0.87
CA ASN A 14 -3.88 2.25 -2.18
C ASN A 14 -2.76 2.93 -2.97
N PHE A 15 -1.97 2.10 -3.66
CA PHE A 15 -0.86 2.52 -4.50
C PHE A 15 -1.32 2.42 -5.96
N SER A 16 -1.76 3.55 -6.51
CA SER A 16 -2.15 3.70 -7.91
C SER A 16 -1.06 3.13 -8.83
N GLU A 17 -1.48 2.31 -9.78
CA GLU A 17 -0.63 1.71 -10.81
C GLU A 17 0.52 0.82 -10.28
N ALA A 18 0.55 0.53 -8.97
CA ALA A 18 1.37 -0.53 -8.42
C ALA A 18 0.76 -1.89 -8.75
N VAL A 19 1.63 -2.86 -8.99
CA VAL A 19 1.22 -4.27 -9.17
C VAL A 19 1.44 -5.01 -7.87
N HIS A 20 0.78 -6.16 -7.68
CA HIS A 20 0.91 -6.93 -6.44
C HIS A 20 2.37 -7.27 -6.09
N GLN A 21 3.20 -7.49 -7.11
CA GLN A 21 4.60 -7.82 -6.94
C GLN A 21 5.45 -6.63 -6.45
N SER A 22 4.97 -5.38 -6.54
CA SER A 22 5.66 -4.18 -6.07
C SER A 22 6.02 -4.22 -4.58
N PHE A 23 5.33 -5.05 -3.80
CA PHE A 23 5.58 -5.28 -2.37
C PHE A 23 6.52 -6.46 -2.09
N THR A 24 7.20 -6.96 -3.12
CA THR A 24 8.15 -8.07 -3.05
C THR A 24 9.50 -7.68 -3.68
N ASP A 25 10.56 -8.40 -3.33
CA ASP A 25 11.89 -8.15 -3.89
C ASP A 25 11.97 -8.39 -5.41
N PHE A 26 11.02 -9.14 -6.00
CA PHE A 26 11.01 -9.43 -7.43
C PHE A 26 10.91 -8.17 -8.29
N SER A 27 10.24 -7.13 -7.81
CA SER A 27 10.17 -5.85 -8.51
C SER A 27 11.51 -5.11 -8.56
N LEU A 28 12.43 -5.39 -7.64
CA LEU A 28 13.77 -4.79 -7.61
C LEU A 28 14.79 -5.61 -8.41
N LEU A 29 14.61 -6.93 -8.47
CA LEU A 29 15.53 -7.86 -9.12
C LEU A 29 15.32 -7.98 -10.64
N SER A 30 14.17 -7.52 -11.15
CA SER A 30 13.84 -7.61 -12.57
C SER A 30 14.29 -6.35 -13.34
N PRO A 31 14.97 -6.49 -14.50
CA PRO A 31 15.27 -5.34 -15.35
C PRO A 31 13.99 -4.66 -15.85
N GLY A 32 13.92 -3.33 -15.77
CA GLY A 32 12.75 -2.48 -16.04
C GLY A 32 11.84 -2.89 -17.21
N PHE A 33 12.45 -3.25 -18.34
CA PHE A 33 11.71 -3.63 -19.56
C PHE A 33 11.04 -5.01 -19.46
N PHE A 34 11.70 -5.98 -18.83
CA PHE A 34 11.17 -7.34 -18.67
C PHE A 34 10.19 -7.41 -17.49
N GLY A 35 10.46 -6.68 -16.42
CA GLY A 35 9.60 -6.61 -15.23
C GLY A 35 8.21 -6.10 -15.56
N ARG A 36 8.10 -5.01 -16.34
CA ARG A 36 6.79 -4.46 -16.77
C ARG A 36 6.01 -5.42 -17.66
N ARG A 37 6.68 -6.09 -18.60
CA ARG A 37 6.02 -7.02 -19.53
C ARG A 37 5.49 -8.28 -18.85
N LEU A 38 6.10 -8.68 -17.73
CA LEU A 38 5.70 -9.84 -16.93
C LEU A 38 4.77 -9.48 -15.76
N GLY A 39 4.38 -8.21 -15.61
CA GLY A 39 3.55 -7.75 -14.48
C GLY A 39 4.28 -7.78 -13.13
N LEU A 40 5.61 -7.82 -13.14
CA LEU A 40 6.46 -7.73 -11.94
C LEU A 40 6.71 -6.28 -11.53
N GLN A 41 6.50 -5.32 -12.42
CA GLN A 41 6.66 -3.90 -12.15
C GLN A 41 5.49 -3.12 -12.71
N GLY A 42 5.02 -2.14 -11.93
CA GLY A 42 4.05 -1.15 -12.37
C GLY A 42 4.70 0.00 -13.14
N THR A 43 3.98 1.10 -13.24
CA THR A 43 4.49 2.37 -13.79
C THR A 43 5.34 3.12 -12.77
N VAL A 44 5.00 2.99 -11.48
CA VAL A 44 5.74 3.53 -10.34
C VAL A 44 7.12 2.90 -10.24
N ASP A 45 8.13 3.72 -9.94
CA ASP A 45 9.49 3.26 -9.68
C ASP A 45 9.51 2.22 -8.54
N PRO A 46 10.03 0.99 -8.76
CA PRO A 46 10.03 -0.06 -7.75
C PRO A 46 10.70 0.33 -6.43
N LEU A 47 11.77 1.14 -6.48
CA LEU A 47 12.44 1.61 -5.27
C LEU A 47 11.56 2.56 -4.47
N ARG A 48 10.96 3.54 -5.13
CA ARG A 48 10.03 4.50 -4.52
C ARG A 48 8.78 3.82 -3.95
N CYS A 49 8.24 2.82 -4.65
CA CYS A 49 7.10 2.04 -4.17
C CYS A 49 7.45 1.26 -2.89
N MET A 50 8.63 0.63 -2.85
CA MET A 50 9.11 -0.09 -1.67
C MET A 50 9.40 0.84 -0.51
N GLU A 51 10.02 2.00 -0.77
CA GLU A 51 10.29 3.03 0.26
C GLU A 51 9.00 3.48 0.94
N ALA A 52 7.98 3.84 0.15
CA ALA A 52 6.67 4.23 0.66
C ALA A 52 6.00 3.12 1.48
N ALA A 53 6.04 1.86 1.00
CA ALA A 53 5.48 0.73 1.72
C ALA A 53 6.18 0.50 3.08
N VAL A 54 7.51 0.62 3.12
CA VAL A 54 8.30 0.46 4.34
C VAL A 54 8.04 1.62 5.31
N GLU A 55 8.05 2.87 4.85
CA GLU A 55 7.79 4.04 5.70
C GLU A 55 6.40 3.97 6.36
N LEU A 56 5.36 3.69 5.58
CA LEU A 56 4.00 3.54 6.10
C LEU A 56 3.90 2.38 7.11
N THR A 57 4.55 1.25 6.82
CA THR A 57 4.57 0.10 7.74
C THR A 57 5.28 0.44 9.05
N VAL A 58 6.42 1.11 8.99
CA VAL A 58 7.17 1.54 10.19
C VAL A 58 6.35 2.52 11.02
N GLN A 59 5.66 3.46 10.38
CA GLN A 59 4.79 4.42 11.07
C GLN A 59 3.60 3.74 11.74
N PHE A 60 2.96 2.79 11.05
CA PHE A 60 1.91 1.95 11.62
C PHE A 60 2.41 1.20 12.87
N LEU A 61 3.57 0.54 12.77
CA LEU A 61 4.15 -0.18 13.92
C LEU A 61 4.51 0.75 15.08
N ARG A 62 5.06 1.94 14.81
CA ARG A 62 5.35 2.94 15.85
C ARG A 62 4.10 3.38 16.60
N ARG A 63 3.01 3.64 15.88
CA ARG A 63 1.74 4.04 16.47
C ARG A 63 1.13 2.93 17.32
N TYR A 64 1.01 1.73 16.76
CA TYR A 64 0.22 0.65 17.38
C TYR A 64 1.01 -0.27 18.30
N SER A 65 2.29 -0.53 18.02
CA SER A 65 3.12 -1.43 18.85
C SER A 65 3.92 -0.70 19.92
N LEU A 66 4.26 0.57 19.69
CA LEU A 66 5.11 1.36 20.60
C LEU A 66 4.35 2.50 21.30
N GLY A 67 3.08 2.74 20.94
CA GLY A 67 2.26 3.79 21.56
C GLY A 67 2.74 5.20 21.26
N HIS A 68 3.51 5.40 20.19
CA HIS A 68 3.97 6.73 19.80
C HIS A 68 2.85 7.49 19.10
N GLU A 69 2.74 8.79 19.39
CA GLU A 69 1.97 9.69 18.53
C GLU A 69 2.75 9.88 17.22
N VAL A 70 2.14 9.49 16.11
CA VAL A 70 2.75 9.53 14.77
C VAL A 70 1.84 10.37 13.88
N ASP A 71 2.42 11.42 13.31
CA ASP A 71 1.83 12.21 12.23
C ASP A 71 2.22 11.59 10.87
N LEU A 72 1.24 11.09 10.13
CA LEU A 72 1.42 10.46 8.82
C LEU A 72 1.44 11.49 7.68
N THR A 73 0.95 12.71 7.92
CA THR A 73 0.79 13.78 6.92
C THR A 73 2.03 13.98 6.04
N PRO A 74 3.27 14.14 6.58
CA PRO A 74 4.44 14.37 5.74
C PRO A 74 4.81 13.19 4.85
N THR A 75 4.52 11.95 5.28
CA THR A 75 4.76 10.75 4.48
C THR A 75 3.69 10.60 3.39
N LEU A 76 2.44 10.93 3.70
CA LEU A 76 1.36 10.93 2.71
C LEU A 76 1.58 12.00 1.63
N GLU A 77 1.96 13.22 2.01
CA GLU A 77 2.29 14.29 1.06
C GLU A 77 3.45 13.90 0.12
N ARG A 78 4.45 13.16 0.63
CA ARG A 78 5.60 12.72 -0.18
C ARG A 78 5.22 11.73 -1.29
N TYR A 79 4.22 10.90 -1.04
CA TYR A 79 3.82 9.81 -1.94
C TYR A 79 2.46 10.03 -2.59
N GLN A 80 1.83 11.20 -2.39
CA GLN A 80 0.47 11.51 -2.83
C GLN A 80 0.22 11.36 -4.34
N ASP A 81 1.27 11.35 -5.17
CA ASP A 81 1.16 11.17 -6.61
C ASP A 81 0.82 9.73 -7.00
N PHE A 82 1.02 8.75 -6.10
CA PHE A 82 0.61 7.37 -6.33
C PHE A 82 0.00 6.67 -5.11
N ALA A 83 0.25 7.11 -3.89
CA ALA A 83 -0.34 6.56 -2.67
C ALA A 83 -1.49 7.46 -2.17
N PHE A 84 -2.69 6.90 -2.03
CA PHE A 84 -3.87 7.63 -1.58
C PHE A 84 -4.69 6.80 -0.59
N GLU A 85 -5.48 7.47 0.24
CA GLU A 85 -6.31 6.80 1.25
C GLU A 85 -7.51 6.07 0.60
N GLY A 86 -7.85 4.90 1.13
CA GLY A 86 -8.99 4.11 0.68
C GLY A 86 -8.70 3.19 -0.51
N THR A 87 -9.64 3.09 -1.45
CA THR A 87 -9.53 2.26 -2.66
C THR A 87 -10.40 2.83 -3.77
N ASN A 88 -9.97 2.69 -5.04
CA ASN A 88 -10.76 3.07 -6.22
C ASN A 88 -11.82 2.03 -6.61
N LEU A 89 -12.15 1.10 -5.70
CA LEU A 89 -13.13 0.04 -5.94
C LEU A 89 -14.39 0.38 -5.18
N ASP A 90 -15.45 0.72 -5.91
CA ASP A 90 -16.79 0.83 -5.33
C ASP A 90 -17.28 -0.58 -5.01
N LEU A 91 -17.37 -0.89 -3.72
CA LEU A 91 -17.98 -2.14 -3.26
C LEU A 91 -19.48 -1.93 -3.18
N ASP A 92 -20.21 -2.45 -4.16
CA ASP A 92 -21.66 -2.47 -4.14
C ASP A 92 -22.12 -3.42 -3.00
N GLU A 93 -22.70 -2.86 -1.93
CA GLU A 93 -23.06 -3.59 -0.69
C GLU A 93 -24.06 -4.74 -0.91
N SER A 94 -24.63 -4.83 -2.11
CA SER A 94 -25.58 -5.87 -2.55
C SER A 94 -25.02 -7.30 -2.54
N SER A 95 -23.70 -7.48 -2.62
CA SER A 95 -23.09 -8.82 -2.67
C SER A 95 -22.96 -9.53 -1.31
N ALA A 96 -23.26 -8.84 -0.20
CA ALA A 96 -23.09 -9.38 1.16
C ALA A 96 -24.31 -10.16 1.70
N ILE A 97 -25.44 -10.25 0.97
CA ILE A 97 -26.69 -10.89 1.45
C ILE A 97 -27.06 -12.15 0.65
N ALA A 98 -26.11 -12.76 -0.07
CA ALA A 98 -26.36 -14.00 -0.80
C ALA A 98 -25.43 -15.12 -0.36
N THR A 99 -25.60 -15.63 0.87
CA THR A 99 -25.54 -17.07 1.19
C THR A 99 -26.23 -17.35 2.52
#